data_AF-A0A7S2HC34-F1
#
_entry.id   AF-A0A7S2HC34-F1
#
_cell.length_a   1.000
_cell.length_b   1.000
_cell.length_c   1.000
_cell.angle_alpha   90.00
_cell.angle_beta   90.00
_cell.angle_gamma   90.00
#
_symmetry.space_group_name_H-M   'P 1'
#
loop_
_entity.id
_entity.type
_entity.pdbx_description
1 polymer ?
#
loop_
_entity_poly.entity_id
_entity_poly.type
_entity_poly.pdbx_seq_one_letter_code
_entity_poly.pdbx_strand_id
1 'polypeptide(L)'
;APCDAGIWGAAAARRPPAAPGDSRDGGGKTPSLVAGHALRMARDPDLFHVVVQALEDSSSDGACIELMAGLHGAVREVARCPYGHRVLQTFIVFMRPAACQFILDECAERGAEGIVELATDKYAHRILISLLDHLHEEQTQGLAGC
;
A
#
# COMPACT_ATOMS: atom_id res chain seq x y z
N ALA A 1 27.34 -7.40 -19.16
CA ALA A 1 26.16 -8.28 -19.19
C ALA A 1 24.94 -7.39 -19.30
N PRO A 2 24.23 -7.38 -20.43
CA PRO A 2 23.00 -6.61 -20.57
C PRO A 2 21.82 -7.53 -20.22
N CYS A 3 21.21 -7.29 -19.07
CA CYS A 3 19.89 -7.80 -18.72
C CYS A 3 18.91 -6.62 -18.81
N ASP A 4 18.63 -6.21 -20.05
CA ASP A 4 17.38 -5.57 -20.40
C ASP A 4 16.28 -6.64 -20.34
N ALA A 5 15.48 -6.61 -19.28
CA ALA A 5 14.19 -7.26 -19.25
C ALA A 5 13.19 -6.21 -18.78
N GLY A 6 12.62 -5.50 -19.75
CA GLY A 6 11.48 -4.64 -19.55
C GLY A 6 10.34 -5.41 -18.90
N ILE A 7 9.97 -4.98 -17.69
CA ILE A 7 8.70 -5.32 -17.04
C ILE A 7 8.19 -4.05 -16.35
N TRP A 8 7.95 -3.01 -17.13
CA TRP A 8 7.05 -1.92 -16.76
C TRP A 8 6.29 -1.46 -18.01
N GLY A 9 5.53 -2.41 -18.57
CA GLY A 9 4.52 -2.16 -19.59
C GLY A 9 3.18 -2.67 -19.10
N ALA A 10 2.61 -2.03 -18.07
CA ALA A 10 1.18 -2.06 -17.72
C ALA A 10 0.91 -1.05 -16.59
N ALA A 11 1.36 0.20 -16.75
CA ALA A 11 0.73 1.30 -16.05
C ALA A 11 -0.61 1.61 -16.74
N ALA A 12 -1.60 2.01 -15.94
CA ALA A 12 -2.91 2.50 -16.35
C ALA A 12 -3.97 1.46 -16.75
N ALA A 13 -4.42 0.66 -15.78
CA ALA A 13 -5.86 0.40 -15.66
C ALA A 13 -6.33 1.01 -14.34
N ARG A 14 -6.60 2.33 -14.37
CA ARG A 14 -7.33 3.00 -13.30
C ARG A 14 -8.62 2.23 -13.07
N ARG A 15 -8.96 1.97 -11.80
CA ARG A 15 -10.25 1.40 -11.42
C ARG A 15 -11.35 2.28 -12.04
N PRO A 16 -12.20 1.77 -12.94
CA PRO A 16 -13.33 2.55 -13.43
C PRO A 16 -14.24 2.92 -12.25
N PRO A 17 -14.91 4.08 -12.28
CA PRO A 17 -15.88 4.44 -11.26
C PRO A 17 -16.94 3.33 -11.16
N ALA A 18 -17.14 2.82 -9.94
CA ALA A 18 -18.05 1.71 -9.67
C ALA A 18 -19.45 2.01 -10.20
N ALA A 19 -19.93 1.17 -11.12
CA ALA A 19 -21.33 1.14 -11.51
C ALA A 19 -22.18 0.63 -10.32
N PRO A 20 -23.38 1.21 -10.07
CA PRO A 20 -24.23 0.73 -9.01
C PRO A 20 -25.02 -0.50 -9.47
N GLY A 21 -24.85 -1.61 -8.73
CA GLY A 21 -25.73 -2.78 -8.79
C GLY A 21 -24.99 -4.07 -9.14
N ASP A 22 -24.76 -4.93 -8.16
CA ASP A 22 -25.71 -5.99 -7.83
C ASP A 22 -25.28 -6.68 -6.52
N SER A 23 -26.25 -6.99 -5.68
CA SER A 23 -26.08 -7.66 -4.40
C SER A 23 -25.69 -9.12 -4.61
N ARG A 24 -24.54 -9.53 -4.07
CA ARG A 24 -24.37 -10.87 -3.50
C ARG A 24 -23.65 -10.79 -2.16
N ASP A 25 -24.48 -10.92 -1.14
CA ASP A 25 -24.13 -11.31 0.22
C ASP A 25 -23.37 -12.64 0.20
N GLY A 26 -22.27 -12.70 0.95
CA GLY A 26 -21.42 -13.88 1.06
C GLY A 26 -19.99 -13.59 1.53
N GLY A 27 -19.82 -13.11 2.78
CA GLY A 27 -18.48 -13.09 3.41
C GLY A 27 -18.16 -11.93 4.36
N GLY A 28 -19.12 -11.33 5.06
CA GLY A 28 -18.91 -10.15 5.92
C GLY A 28 -18.12 -10.36 7.22
N LYS A 29 -17.16 -11.29 7.30
CA LYS A 29 -16.38 -11.54 8.54
C LYS A 29 -14.85 -11.63 8.38
N THR A 30 -14.32 -11.66 7.16
CA THR A 30 -12.88 -11.77 6.93
C THR A 30 -12.09 -10.46 7.13
N PRO A 31 -12.54 -9.25 6.71
CA PRO A 31 -11.69 -8.08 6.78
C PRO A 31 -11.41 -7.63 8.23
N SER A 32 -12.37 -7.79 9.16
CA SER A 32 -12.22 -7.36 10.55
C SER A 32 -11.27 -8.25 11.38
N LEU A 33 -11.25 -9.56 11.12
CA LEU A 33 -10.30 -10.49 11.75
C LEU A 33 -8.88 -10.27 11.25
N VAL A 34 -8.73 -10.00 9.95
CA VAL A 34 -7.43 -9.68 9.33
C VAL A 34 -6.96 -8.30 9.80
N ALA A 35 -7.83 -7.29 9.87
CA ALA A 35 -7.49 -5.96 10.39
C ALA A 35 -6.92 -6.01 11.82
N GLY A 36 -7.56 -6.77 12.73
CA GLY A 36 -7.10 -6.93 14.11
C GLY A 36 -5.77 -7.67 14.27
N HIS A 37 -5.34 -8.43 13.24
CA HIS A 37 -4.08 -9.17 13.24
C HIS A 37 -3.12 -8.72 12.12
N ALA A 38 -3.43 -7.61 11.43
CA ALA A 38 -2.76 -7.21 10.20
C ALA A 38 -1.27 -7.01 10.42
N LEU A 39 -0.89 -6.39 11.55
CA LEU A 39 0.51 -6.22 11.94
C LEU A 39 1.26 -7.54 12.09
N ARG A 40 0.66 -8.51 12.78
CA ARG A 40 1.28 -9.83 12.98
C ARG A 40 1.40 -10.55 11.64
N MET A 41 0.33 -10.55 10.83
CA MET A 41 0.29 -11.25 9.55
C MET A 41 1.24 -10.63 8.53
N ALA A 42 1.37 -9.30 8.48
CA ALA A 42 2.27 -8.60 7.58
C ALA A 42 3.75 -8.91 7.84
N ARG A 43 4.09 -9.33 9.07
CA ARG A 43 5.46 -9.69 9.46
C ARG A 43 5.75 -11.19 9.33
N ASP A 44 4.72 -11.99 9.08
CA ASP A 44 4.81 -13.44 9.05
C ASP A 44 5.06 -13.91 7.60
N PRO A 45 6.12 -14.70 7.34
CA PRO A 45 6.43 -15.20 5.99
C PRO A 45 5.30 -16.02 5.37
N ASP A 46 4.49 -16.69 6.19
CA ASP A 46 3.43 -17.58 5.73
C ASP A 46 2.07 -16.87 5.65
N LEU A 47 1.93 -15.64 6.18
CA LEU A 47 0.64 -14.95 6.25
C LEU A 47 0.62 -13.59 5.54
N PHE A 48 1.77 -13.01 5.20
CA PHE A 48 1.80 -11.68 4.56
C PHE A 48 1.03 -11.66 3.23
N HIS A 49 1.07 -12.76 2.48
CA HIS A 49 0.39 -12.89 1.19
C HIS A 49 -1.14 -12.86 1.34
N VAL A 50 -1.67 -13.29 2.48
CA VAL A 50 -3.11 -13.21 2.78
C VAL A 50 -3.54 -11.75 2.92
N VAL A 51 -2.71 -10.90 3.53
CA VAL A 51 -2.98 -9.46 3.67
C VAL A 51 -2.89 -8.78 2.29
N VAL A 52 -1.88 -9.13 1.49
CA VAL A 52 -1.74 -8.63 0.11
C VAL A 52 -2.97 -9.00 -0.72
N GLN A 53 -3.37 -10.28 -0.74
CA GLN A 53 -4.56 -10.73 -1.46
C GLN A 53 -5.82 -10.05 -0.96
N ALA A 54 -5.99 -9.88 0.36
CA ALA A 54 -7.13 -9.16 0.90
C ALA A 54 -7.18 -7.69 0.43
N LEU A 55 -6.04 -7.04 0.26
CA LEU A 55 -5.96 -5.68 -0.32
C LEU A 55 -6.29 -5.67 -1.82
N GLU A 56 -5.83 -6.67 -2.57
CA GLU A 56 -6.07 -6.79 -4.02
C GLU A 56 -7.52 -7.16 -4.34
N ASP A 57 -8.13 -8.05 -3.56
CA ASP A 57 -9.51 -8.52 -3.71
C ASP A 57 -10.54 -7.50 -3.18
N SER A 58 -10.11 -6.57 -2.31
CA SER A 58 -10.98 -5.56 -1.73
C SER A 58 -11.47 -4.56 -2.78
N SER A 59 -12.75 -4.65 -3.13
CA SER A 59 -13.40 -3.72 -4.07
C SER A 59 -13.73 -2.34 -3.45
N SER A 60 -13.54 -2.19 -2.13
CA SER A 60 -13.88 -0.99 -1.36
C SER A 60 -12.65 -0.39 -0.70
N ASP A 61 -12.41 0.90 -0.95
CA ASP A 61 -11.38 1.69 -0.27
C ASP A 61 -11.55 1.62 1.27
N GLY A 62 -12.79 1.55 1.76
CA GLY A 62 -13.08 1.44 3.19
C GLY A 62 -12.55 0.15 3.81
N ALA A 63 -12.67 -0.98 3.10
CA ALA A 63 -12.14 -2.26 3.56
C ALA A 63 -10.60 -2.26 3.58
N CYS A 64 -9.96 -1.67 2.56
CA CYS A 64 -8.50 -1.48 2.56
C CYS A 64 -8.03 -0.57 3.71
N ILE A 65 -8.75 0.51 4.00
CA ILE A 65 -8.44 1.41 5.11
C ILE A 65 -8.59 0.68 6.46
N GLU A 66 -9.65 -0.11 6.64
CA GLU A 66 -9.82 -0.92 7.86
C GLU A 66 -8.69 -1.95 8.04
N LEU A 67 -8.26 -2.61 6.97
CA LEU A 67 -7.12 -3.52 7.00
C LEU A 67 -5.82 -2.80 7.41
N MET A 68 -5.61 -1.58 6.91
CA MET A 68 -4.44 -0.76 7.26
C MET A 68 -4.54 -0.09 8.62
N ALA A 69 -5.74 0.05 9.20
CA ALA A 69 -5.90 0.64 10.53
C ALA A 69 -5.11 -0.14 11.59
N GLY A 70 -4.98 -1.47 11.43
CA GLY A 70 -4.16 -2.31 12.31
C GLY A 70 -2.64 -2.15 12.14
N LEU A 71 -2.19 -1.44 11.10
CA LEU A 71 -0.78 -1.13 10.83
C LEU A 71 -0.42 0.31 11.21
N HIS A 72 -1.41 1.14 11.56
CA HIS A 72 -1.22 2.51 12.00
C HIS A 72 -0.42 2.55 13.31
N GLY A 73 0.59 3.41 13.37
CA GLY A 73 1.57 3.52 14.45
C GLY A 73 2.70 2.48 14.41
N ALA A 74 2.68 1.57 13.44
CA ALA A 74 3.71 0.56 13.24
C ALA A 74 4.30 0.57 11.82
N VAL A 75 3.98 1.59 11.00
CA VAL A 75 4.39 1.65 9.59
C VAL A 75 5.90 1.56 9.44
N ARG A 76 6.65 2.28 10.30
CA ARG A 76 8.13 2.27 10.24
C ARG A 76 8.72 0.89 10.53
N GLU A 77 8.14 0.13 11.45
CA GLU A 77 8.60 -1.23 11.76
C GLU A 77 8.25 -2.18 10.61
N VAL A 78 7.05 -2.06 10.05
CA VAL A 78 6.56 -2.90 8.94
C VAL A 78 7.33 -2.62 7.65
N ALA A 79 7.71 -1.37 7.39
CA ALA A 79 8.48 -0.97 6.20
C ALA A 79 9.88 -1.60 6.18
N ARG A 80 10.48 -1.84 7.34
CA ARG A 80 11.81 -2.48 7.48
C ARG A 80 11.74 -4.01 7.50
N CYS A 81 10.53 -4.56 7.59
CA CYS A 81 10.31 -6.00 7.58
C CYS A 81 10.46 -6.55 6.15
N PRO A 82 11.15 -7.69 5.93
CA PRO A 82 11.31 -8.30 4.60
C PRO A 82 9.99 -8.72 3.93
N TYR A 83 8.90 -8.85 4.70
CA TYR A 83 7.57 -9.20 4.20
C TYR A 83 6.61 -8.00 4.26
N GLY A 84 6.66 -7.24 5.36
CA GLY A 84 5.76 -6.11 5.61
C GLY A 84 5.87 -4.99 4.58
N HIS A 85 7.07 -4.76 4.02
CA HIS A 85 7.25 -3.75 2.97
C HIS A 85 6.42 -4.07 1.71
N ARG A 86 6.11 -5.33 1.43
CA ARG A 86 5.26 -5.69 0.28
C ARG A 86 3.81 -5.31 0.52
N VAL A 87 3.30 -5.52 1.74
CA VAL A 87 1.94 -5.13 2.12
C VAL A 87 1.74 -3.62 1.98
N LEU A 88 2.69 -2.84 2.51
CA LEU A 88 2.66 -1.37 2.40
C LEU A 88 2.75 -0.90 0.94
N GLN A 89 3.64 -1.52 0.15
CA GLN A 89 3.77 -1.17 -1.26
C GLN A 89 2.50 -1.49 -2.05
N THR A 90 1.89 -2.66 -1.84
CA THR A 90 0.60 -3.02 -2.43
C THR A 90 -0.44 -1.96 -2.04
N PHE A 91 -0.59 -1.65 -0.75
CA PHE A 91 -1.56 -0.63 -0.34
C PHE A 91 -1.34 0.71 -1.05
N ILE A 92 -0.10 1.19 -1.15
CA ILE A 92 0.22 2.45 -1.84
C ILE A 92 -0.19 2.39 -3.31
N VAL A 93 0.14 1.33 -4.03
CA VAL A 93 -0.19 1.17 -5.45
C VAL A 93 -1.70 1.12 -5.70
N PHE A 94 -2.47 0.48 -4.81
CA PHE A 94 -3.90 0.28 -4.99
C PHE A 94 -4.76 1.46 -4.51
N MET A 95 -4.25 2.28 -3.60
CA MET A 95 -5.03 3.33 -2.94
C MET A 95 -4.72 4.72 -3.50
N ARG A 96 -5.64 5.65 -3.25
CA ARG A 96 -5.42 7.06 -3.59
C ARG A 96 -4.35 7.66 -2.67
N PRO A 97 -3.52 8.61 -3.14
CA PRO A 97 -2.47 9.20 -2.32
C PRO A 97 -2.99 9.81 -1.00
N ALA A 98 -4.20 10.38 -1.01
CA ALA A 98 -4.87 10.88 0.19
C ALA A 98 -5.04 9.80 1.28
N ALA A 99 -5.28 8.53 0.91
CA ALA A 99 -5.38 7.42 1.85
C ALA A 99 -4.01 6.90 2.31
N CYS A 100 -2.93 7.25 1.61
CA CYS A 100 -1.56 6.90 1.97
C CYS A 100 -0.87 7.98 2.82
N GLN A 101 -1.54 9.11 3.10
CA GLN A 101 -0.98 10.23 3.85
C GLN A 101 -0.47 9.82 5.23
N PHE A 102 -1.18 8.94 5.94
CA PHE A 102 -0.74 8.45 7.25
C PHE A 102 0.61 7.71 7.19
N ILE A 103 0.89 6.99 6.10
CA ILE A 103 2.18 6.30 5.89
C ILE A 103 3.30 7.33 5.78
N LEU A 104 3.05 8.43 5.05
CA LEU A 104 4.00 9.51 4.92
C LEU A 104 4.22 10.22 6.25
N ASP A 105 3.14 10.52 6.98
CA ASP A 105 3.19 11.19 8.28
C ASP A 105 3.98 10.34 9.30
N GLU A 106 3.75 9.02 9.37
CA GLU A 106 4.52 8.12 10.23
C GLU A 106 5.98 7.99 9.78
N CYS A 107 6.25 7.94 8.48
CA CYS A 107 7.63 7.92 7.98
C CYS A 107 8.38 9.21 8.36
N ALA A 108 7.69 10.35 8.33
CA ALA A 108 8.21 11.68 8.61
C ALA A 108 8.16 12.07 10.10
N GLU A 109 7.61 11.24 10.98
CA GLU A 109 7.43 11.54 12.42
C GLU A 109 8.74 11.93 13.12
N ARG A 110 9.87 11.31 12.72
CA ARG A 110 11.21 11.63 13.22
C ARG A 110 11.93 12.72 12.42
N GLY A 111 11.21 13.46 11.59
CA GLY A 111 11.75 14.48 10.70
C GLY A 111 12.69 13.92 9.63
N ALA A 112 13.56 14.79 9.11
CA ALA A 112 14.46 14.47 7.99
C ALA A 112 15.40 13.29 8.29
N GLU A 113 15.90 13.16 9.51
CA GLU A 113 16.77 12.04 9.91
C GLU A 113 16.05 10.70 9.83
N GLY A 114 14.77 10.65 10.22
CA GLY A 114 13.94 9.45 10.13
C GLY A 114 13.70 8.99 8.69
N ILE A 115 13.53 9.94 7.77
CA ILE A 115 13.37 9.66 6.34
C ILE A 115 14.67 9.13 5.76
N VAL A 116 15.82 9.72 6.11
CA VAL A 116 17.14 9.23 5.67
C VAL A 116 17.39 7.81 6.19
N GLU A 117 17.05 7.53 7.45
CA GLU A 117 17.14 6.17 8.01
C GLU A 117 16.35 5.17 7.15
N LEU A 118 15.09 5.48 6.81
CA LEU A 118 14.25 4.62 5.97
C LEU A 118 14.76 4.51 4.52
N ALA A 119 15.32 5.60 3.96
CA ALA A 119 15.88 5.61 2.61
C ALA A 119 17.15 4.76 2.48
N THR A 120 17.92 4.60 3.57
CA THR A 120 19.12 3.75 3.60
C THR A 120 18.83 2.29 3.95
N ASP A 121 17.61 1.98 4.39
CA ASP A 121 17.21 0.63 4.77
C ASP A 121 17.01 -0.27 3.54
N LYS A 122 17.37 -1.55 3.67
CA LYS A 122 17.32 -2.55 2.58
C LYS A 122 15.92 -2.76 2.00
N TYR A 123 14.86 -2.52 2.78
CA TYR A 123 13.47 -2.76 2.35
C TYR A 123 12.66 -1.47 2.35
N ALA A 124 12.85 -0.61 3.35
CA ALA A 124 11.98 0.55 3.55
C ALA A 124 12.13 1.64 2.47
N HIS A 125 13.28 1.73 1.78
CA HIS A 125 13.47 2.70 0.69
C HIS A 125 12.44 2.52 -0.44
N ARG A 126 11.95 1.30 -0.67
CA ARG A 126 10.94 1.02 -1.70
C ARG A 126 9.60 1.69 -1.39
N ILE A 127 9.28 1.85 -0.10
CA ILE A 127 8.06 2.53 0.33
C ILE A 127 8.16 4.02 0.01
N LEU A 128 9.30 4.64 0.29
CA LEU A 128 9.53 6.06 -0.02
C LEU A 128 9.47 6.33 -1.52
N ILE A 129 10.11 5.48 -2.33
CA ILE A 129 10.04 5.58 -3.79
C ILE A 129 8.58 5.43 -4.25
N SER A 130 7.87 4.41 -3.76
CA SER A 130 6.48 4.17 -4.12
C SER A 130 5.57 5.35 -3.74
N LEU A 131 5.79 5.99 -2.59
CA LEU A 131 5.02 7.18 -2.17
C LEU A 131 5.30 8.37 -3.11
N LEU A 132 6.56 8.60 -3.46
CA LEU A 132 6.95 9.68 -4.37
C LEU A 132 6.38 9.49 -5.77
N ASP A 133 6.44 8.26 -6.30
CA ASP A 133 5.86 7.91 -7.59
C ASP A 133 4.35 8.14 -7.59
N HIS A 134 3.65 7.71 -6.54
CA HIS A 134 2.19 7.86 -6.44
C HIS A 134 1.73 9.32 -6.32
N LEU A 135 2.47 10.14 -5.56
CA LEU A 135 2.22 11.57 -5.46
C LEU A 135 2.49 12.29 -6.78
N HIS A 136 3.54 11.89 -7.50
CA HIS A 136 3.87 12.46 -8.80
C HIS A 136 2.82 12.11 -9.87
N GLU A 137 2.28 10.89 -9.84
CA GLU A 137 1.19 10.48 -10.73
C GLU A 137 -0.07 11.35 -10.52
N GLU A 138 -0.50 11.60 -9.28
CA GLU A 138 -1.66 12.46 -9.04
C GLU A 138 -1.42 13.89 -9.54
N GLN A 139 -0.23 14.45 -9.31
CA GLN A 139 0.15 15.78 -9.76
C GLN A 139 0.21 15.90 -11.29
N THR A 140 0.73 14.89 -11.98
CA THR A 140 0.83 14.88 -13.45
C THR A 140 -0.51 14.62 -14.12
N GLN A 141 -1.40 13.84 -13.50
CA GLN A 141 -2.77 13.64 -14.00
C GLN A 141 -3.61 14.92 -13.94
N GLY A 142 -3.34 15.81 -12.98
CA GLY A 142 -3.93 17.15 -12.95
C GLY A 142 -3.47 18.04 -14.13
N LEU A 143 -2.31 17.76 -14.73
CA LEU A 143 -1.76 18.51 -15.86
C LEU A 143 -2.15 17.92 -17.23
N ALA A 144 -2.29 16.60 -17.33
CA ALA A 144 -2.68 15.92 -18.58
C ALA A 144 -4.20 15.93 -18.86
N GLY A 145 -5.00 16.48 -17.93
CA GLY A 145 -6.46 16.60 -18.05
C GLY A 145 -6.97 17.90 -18.67
N CYS A 146 -6.09 18.72 -19.28
CA CYS A 146 -6.43 19.98 -19.95
C CYS A 146 -6.50 19.83 -21.48
#